data_AF-A0A6G3PFE6-F1
#
_entry.id   AF-A0A6G3PFE6-F1
#
_cell.length_a   1.000
_cell.length_b   1.000
_cell.length_c   1.000
_cell.angle_alpha   90.00
_cell.angle_beta   90.00
_cell.angle_gamma   90.00
#
_symmetry.space_group_name_H-M   'P 1'
#
loop_
_entity.id
_entity.type
_entity.pdbx_description
1 polymer ?
#
loop_
_entity_poly.entity_id
_entity_poly.type
_entity_poly.pdbx_seq_one_letter_code
_entity_poly.pdbx_strand_id
1 'polypeptide(L)'
;MTAAAAVLGGLATPAQAAAPERAPVSVASLAALLASAGKDPAPPAPPLTGLARLSADADRRLVEDYAEFDEEEEVREAARKALESSDPNAIRDFLERGEAEARQRAKDKREAADAENRTKIEALRGTGGPFFNSEVERVLKGTAQDRADFLAFGADIARQRDKETEENERKRAEENRKRVEMLAATGGPEVKLAAKVALASGDDKVIAEFLDKGYLVAAQKDSDDRAAREKEQKEALEAAERLRKLAENTARAAGARTKLIAVHGDAVRALKNASNAMSLAAAASREADRMLAADKAGKRLSDYAAVKERAAQQVGFADTAAKQAQVAAGQAKVQADILVETGLTYGVQWSEIATGMAAAADAASRAAQTARHAIDATAA
;
A
#
# COMPACT_ATOMS: atom_id res chain seq x y z
N MET A 1 -35.98 87.02 -18.46
CA MET A 1 -34.78 87.58 -19.12
C MET A 1 -34.29 86.54 -20.09
N THR A 2 -34.60 86.73 -21.38
CA THR A 2 -33.64 87.20 -22.43
C THR A 2 -32.62 86.10 -22.77
N ALA A 3 -32.78 85.39 -23.90
CA ALA A 3 -32.46 85.82 -25.27
C ALA A 3 -30.94 85.75 -25.56
N ALA A 4 -30.45 85.36 -26.75
CA ALA A 4 -31.05 84.74 -27.94
C ALA A 4 -29.91 84.31 -28.90
N ALA A 5 -30.27 83.68 -30.02
CA ALA A 5 -29.54 83.69 -31.30
C ALA A 5 -28.20 82.89 -31.42
N ALA A 6 -27.80 82.35 -32.59
CA ALA A 6 -28.52 82.06 -33.85
C ALA A 6 -27.62 81.31 -34.88
N VAL A 7 -28.23 80.60 -35.86
CA VAL A 7 -27.91 80.62 -37.33
C VAL A 7 -26.59 79.98 -37.81
N LEU A 8 -26.43 79.29 -38.96
CA LEU A 8 -27.24 78.81 -40.14
C LEU A 8 -26.49 77.58 -40.73
N GLY A 9 -26.96 76.77 -41.69
CA GLY A 9 -28.16 76.67 -42.53
C GLY A 9 -28.19 75.29 -43.22
N GLY A 10 -29.32 74.74 -43.70
CA GLY A 10 -29.91 75.00 -45.04
C GLY A 10 -29.45 73.91 -46.05
N LEU A 11 -30.18 73.40 -47.04
CA LEU A 11 -31.51 73.60 -47.66
C LEU A 11 -31.89 72.24 -48.36
N ALA A 12 -33.13 71.82 -48.68
CA ALA A 12 -34.46 72.42 -48.56
C ALA A 12 -35.61 71.37 -48.39
N THR A 13 -36.79 71.92 -48.13
CA THR A 13 -38.20 71.47 -48.10
C THR A 13 -38.85 71.13 -49.48
N PRO A 14 -40.14 70.69 -49.57
CA PRO A 14 -41.02 70.02 -48.57
C PRO A 14 -41.89 68.86 -49.14
N ALA A 15 -42.71 68.27 -48.25
CA ALA A 15 -43.89 67.45 -48.57
C ALA A 15 -45.06 68.28 -49.17
N GLN A 16 -46.10 67.61 -49.69
CA GLN A 16 -47.42 67.50 -49.01
C GLN A 16 -48.38 66.54 -49.74
N ALA A 17 -49.28 65.89 -49.00
CA ALA A 17 -50.31 64.99 -49.53
C ALA A 17 -51.65 65.70 -49.84
N ALA A 18 -52.42 65.16 -50.81
CA ALA A 18 -53.88 64.99 -50.76
C ALA A 18 -54.43 64.40 -52.09
N ALA A 19 -55.50 63.59 -52.02
CA ALA A 19 -56.27 63.10 -53.17
C ALA A 19 -57.27 64.16 -53.70
N PRO A 20 -57.86 63.99 -54.90
CA PRO A 20 -59.24 63.46 -54.95
C PRO A 20 -59.62 62.63 -56.22
N GLU A 21 -60.92 62.35 -56.36
CA GLU A 21 -61.58 61.40 -57.28
C GLU A 21 -61.76 61.78 -58.77
N ARG A 22 -61.75 60.72 -59.62
CA ARG A 22 -62.59 60.41 -60.81
C ARG A 22 -62.93 61.44 -61.93
N ALA A 23 -62.48 61.05 -63.15
CA ALA A 23 -63.21 60.99 -64.45
C ALA A 23 -63.64 62.32 -65.14
N PRO A 24 -63.77 62.40 -66.50
CA PRO A 24 -64.11 61.32 -67.45
C PRO A 24 -63.29 61.25 -68.78
N VAL A 25 -63.94 60.87 -69.89
CA VAL A 25 -63.46 60.01 -71.01
C VAL A 25 -62.73 60.71 -72.19
N SER A 26 -61.96 59.89 -72.92
CA SER A 26 -61.88 59.83 -74.40
C SER A 26 -60.98 60.80 -75.20
N VAL A 27 -59.71 60.40 -75.36
CA VAL A 27 -59.08 60.13 -76.69
C VAL A 27 -58.06 59.00 -76.48
N ALA A 28 -58.45 57.74 -76.49
CA ALA A 28 -58.73 56.97 -77.71
C ALA A 28 -57.56 57.00 -78.73
N SER A 29 -56.87 55.86 -78.82
CA SER A 29 -56.53 55.25 -80.11
C SER A 29 -55.32 55.75 -80.94
N LEU A 30 -54.34 56.47 -80.38
CA LEU A 30 -53.05 56.69 -81.06
C LEU A 30 -51.82 56.05 -80.38
N ALA A 31 -51.66 56.17 -79.06
CA ALA A 31 -50.52 55.59 -78.35
C ALA A 31 -50.58 54.05 -78.27
N ALA A 32 -51.79 53.48 -78.24
CA ALA A 32 -52.02 52.02 -78.30
C ALA A 32 -51.72 51.40 -79.68
N LEU A 33 -51.31 52.21 -80.67
CA LEU A 33 -51.02 51.77 -82.04
C LEU A 33 -49.52 51.67 -82.35
N LEU A 34 -48.62 52.18 -81.49
CA LEU A 34 -47.17 52.18 -81.73
C LEU A 34 -46.32 51.39 -80.71
N ALA A 35 -46.89 50.96 -79.58
CA ALA A 35 -46.18 50.08 -78.62
C ALA A 35 -46.43 48.57 -78.86
N SER A 36 -47.27 48.23 -79.84
CA SER A 36 -47.59 46.85 -80.24
C SER A 36 -46.64 46.30 -81.33
N ALA A 37 -45.58 47.04 -81.67
CA ALA A 37 -44.56 46.62 -82.63
C ALA A 37 -43.41 45.90 -81.89
N GLY A 38 -43.43 44.57 -81.91
CA GLY A 38 -42.37 43.75 -81.30
C GLY A 38 -42.83 42.51 -80.54
N LYS A 39 -43.87 41.82 -81.01
CA LYS A 39 -44.10 40.42 -80.62
C LYS A 39 -44.63 39.64 -81.81
N ASP A 40 -43.70 39.25 -82.68
CA ASP A 40 -43.97 38.25 -83.71
C ASP A 40 -44.59 37.01 -83.06
N PRO A 41 -45.67 36.43 -83.63
CA PRO A 41 -46.10 35.12 -83.19
C PRO A 41 -44.94 34.16 -83.44
N ALA A 42 -44.49 33.46 -82.40
CA ALA A 42 -43.52 32.39 -82.56
C ALA A 42 -44.05 31.46 -83.67
N PRO A 43 -43.22 31.10 -84.68
CA PRO A 43 -43.68 30.27 -85.78
C PRO A 43 -44.27 28.98 -85.21
N PRO A 44 -45.37 28.45 -85.77
CA PRO A 44 -45.96 27.22 -85.26
C PRO A 44 -44.87 26.15 -85.24
N ALA A 45 -44.58 25.63 -84.05
CA ALA A 45 -43.52 24.65 -83.87
C ALA A 45 -43.75 23.49 -84.86
N PRO A 46 -42.74 23.10 -85.65
CA PRO A 46 -42.91 22.05 -86.65
C PRO A 46 -43.44 20.80 -85.95
N PRO A 47 -44.36 20.04 -86.57
CA PRO A 47 -44.99 18.90 -85.93
C PRO A 47 -43.89 17.92 -85.49
N LEU A 48 -43.74 17.79 -84.16
CA LEU A 48 -42.69 16.99 -83.55
C LEU A 48 -42.68 15.59 -84.17
N THR A 49 -41.55 15.23 -84.78
CA THR A 49 -41.31 13.88 -85.30
C THR A 49 -41.47 12.86 -84.18
N GLY A 50 -41.74 11.59 -84.49
CA GLY A 50 -42.04 10.57 -83.47
C GLY A 50 -40.97 10.48 -82.36
N LEU A 51 -39.69 10.67 -82.72
CA LEU A 51 -38.57 10.75 -81.79
C LEU A 51 -38.63 11.97 -80.84
N ALA A 52 -39.10 13.12 -81.31
CA ALA A 52 -39.17 14.34 -80.51
C ALA A 52 -40.35 14.34 -79.52
N ARG A 53 -41.41 13.56 -79.78
CA ARG A 53 -42.45 13.27 -78.76
C ARG A 53 -41.94 12.32 -77.68
N LEU A 54 -41.26 11.24 -78.08
CA LEU A 54 -40.60 10.32 -77.15
C LEU A 54 -39.56 11.02 -76.28
N SER A 55 -38.83 12.00 -76.83
CA SER A 55 -37.94 12.89 -76.06
C SER A 55 -38.72 13.71 -75.03
N ALA A 56 -39.79 14.41 -75.43
CA ALA A 56 -40.56 15.25 -74.51
C ALA A 56 -41.23 14.46 -73.37
N ASP A 57 -41.69 13.23 -73.65
CA ASP A 57 -42.25 12.33 -72.63
C ASP A 57 -41.16 11.79 -71.68
N ALA A 58 -39.92 11.59 -72.16
CA ALA A 58 -38.77 11.22 -71.33
C ALA A 58 -38.26 12.40 -70.49
N ASP A 59 -38.14 13.58 -71.10
CA ASP A 59 -37.77 14.84 -70.45
C ASP A 59 -38.75 15.14 -69.30
N ARG A 60 -40.06 14.95 -69.50
CA ARG A 60 -41.07 15.11 -68.45
C ARG A 60 -40.89 14.14 -67.29
N ARG A 61 -40.68 12.84 -67.57
CA ARG A 61 -40.45 11.83 -66.51
C ARG A 61 -39.21 12.12 -65.69
N LEU A 62 -38.14 12.60 -66.32
CA LEU A 62 -36.93 12.99 -65.61
C LEU A 62 -37.18 14.16 -64.64
N VAL A 63 -38.03 15.12 -65.01
CA VAL A 63 -38.44 16.22 -64.11
C VAL A 63 -39.42 15.74 -63.03
N GLU A 64 -40.28 14.74 -63.30
CA GLU A 64 -41.10 14.07 -62.29
C GLU A 64 -40.21 13.35 -61.24
N ASP A 65 -39.18 12.61 -61.68
CA ASP A 65 -38.20 11.97 -60.78
C ASP A 65 -37.46 13.02 -59.92
N TYR A 66 -37.02 14.14 -60.51
CA TYR A 66 -36.41 15.25 -59.75
C TYR A 66 -37.38 15.97 -58.82
N ALA A 67 -38.70 15.93 -59.08
CA ALA A 67 -39.73 16.55 -58.24
C ALA A 67 -40.06 15.70 -56.99
N GLU A 68 -39.98 14.37 -57.11
CA GLU A 68 -40.36 13.43 -56.05
C GLU A 68 -39.14 12.93 -55.24
N PHE A 69 -37.97 12.73 -55.85
CA PHE A 69 -36.85 12.00 -55.24
C PHE A 69 -35.52 12.78 -55.06
N ASP A 70 -35.38 14.02 -55.53
CA ASP A 70 -34.10 14.75 -55.35
C ASP A 70 -33.85 15.14 -53.87
N GLU A 71 -32.60 15.02 -53.43
CA GLU A 71 -32.20 15.31 -52.05
C GLU A 71 -32.33 16.81 -51.69
N GLU A 72 -32.25 17.70 -52.68
CA GLU A 72 -32.38 19.15 -52.50
C GLU A 72 -33.83 19.62 -52.65
N GLU A 73 -34.40 20.24 -51.60
CA GLU A 73 -35.77 20.78 -51.65
C GLU A 73 -35.91 21.87 -52.73
N GLU A 74 -34.86 22.65 -52.98
CA GLU A 74 -34.82 23.68 -54.02
C GLU A 74 -34.93 23.11 -55.43
N VAL A 75 -34.39 21.90 -55.67
CA VAL A 75 -34.51 21.18 -56.94
C VAL A 75 -35.90 20.59 -57.07
N ARG A 76 -36.42 19.95 -56.02
CA ARG A 76 -37.82 19.47 -55.99
C ARG A 76 -38.83 20.58 -56.20
N GLU A 77 -38.63 21.78 -55.62
CA GLU A 77 -39.50 22.94 -55.87
C GLU A 77 -39.39 23.48 -57.30
N ALA A 78 -38.19 23.55 -57.87
CA ALA A 78 -37.99 24.05 -59.24
C ALA A 78 -38.54 23.06 -60.29
N ALA A 79 -38.39 21.76 -60.07
CA ALA A 79 -38.97 20.69 -60.88
C ALA A 79 -40.52 20.73 -60.85
N ARG A 80 -41.12 20.84 -59.65
CA ARG A 80 -42.58 21.01 -59.51
C ARG A 80 -43.10 22.24 -60.27
N LYS A 81 -42.43 23.39 -60.14
CA LYS A 81 -42.78 24.62 -60.88
C LYS A 81 -42.65 24.47 -62.41
N ALA A 82 -41.73 23.64 -62.90
CA ALA A 82 -41.58 23.35 -64.32
C ALA A 82 -42.69 22.43 -64.87
N LEU A 83 -43.17 21.48 -64.06
CA LEU A 83 -44.29 20.59 -64.40
C LEU A 83 -45.66 21.29 -64.33
N GLU A 84 -45.83 22.22 -63.39
CA GLU A 84 -47.04 23.04 -63.22
C GLU A 84 -47.16 24.17 -64.28
N SER A 85 -46.10 24.45 -65.03
CA SER A 85 -46.06 25.50 -66.04
C SER A 85 -46.85 25.14 -67.31
N SER A 86 -47.57 26.12 -67.85
CA SER A 86 -48.30 26.00 -69.12
C SER A 86 -47.46 26.33 -70.37
N ASP A 87 -46.17 26.66 -70.20
CA ASP A 87 -45.25 26.91 -71.31
C ASP A 87 -44.68 25.60 -71.89
N PRO A 88 -44.82 25.33 -73.20
CA PRO A 88 -44.26 24.15 -73.86
C PRO A 88 -42.74 23.94 -73.67
N ASN A 89 -41.98 24.99 -73.35
CA ASN A 89 -40.53 24.92 -73.16
C ASN A 89 -40.10 24.77 -71.69
N ALA A 90 -40.98 24.94 -70.70
CA ALA A 90 -40.59 25.01 -69.29
C ALA A 90 -39.83 23.78 -68.77
N ILE A 91 -40.19 22.58 -69.25
CA ILE A 91 -39.50 21.33 -68.92
C ILE A 91 -38.07 21.33 -69.49
N ARG A 92 -37.86 21.86 -70.71
CA ARG A 92 -36.53 22.00 -71.30
C ARG A 92 -35.71 23.11 -70.66
N ASP A 93 -36.29 24.26 -70.40
CA ASP A 93 -35.58 25.35 -69.70
C ASP A 93 -35.15 24.93 -68.28
N PHE A 94 -35.95 24.08 -67.61
CA PHE A 94 -35.54 23.45 -66.36
C PHE A 94 -34.35 22.50 -66.55
N LEU A 95 -34.39 21.58 -67.52
CA LEU A 95 -33.29 20.64 -67.75
C LEU A 95 -32.00 21.31 -68.30
N GLU A 96 -32.12 22.39 -69.07
CA GLU A 96 -30.94 23.11 -69.62
C GLU A 96 -30.29 24.05 -68.59
N ARG A 97 -31.09 24.67 -67.70
CA ARG A 97 -30.62 25.74 -66.79
C ARG A 97 -31.23 25.69 -65.40
N GLY A 98 -32.54 25.44 -65.29
CA GLY A 98 -33.26 25.48 -64.01
C GLY A 98 -32.78 24.47 -62.96
N GLU A 99 -32.32 23.27 -63.35
CA GLU A 99 -31.72 22.28 -62.44
C GLU A 99 -30.39 22.81 -61.89
N ALA A 100 -29.51 23.31 -62.76
CA ALA A 100 -28.22 23.88 -62.37
C ALA A 100 -28.38 25.11 -61.47
N GLU A 101 -29.33 26.00 -61.79
CA GLU A 101 -29.68 27.15 -60.94
C GLU A 101 -30.30 26.72 -59.60
N ALA A 102 -31.13 25.68 -59.58
CA ALA A 102 -31.73 25.16 -58.34
C ALA A 102 -30.68 24.51 -57.44
N ARG A 103 -29.78 23.69 -57.99
CA ARG A 103 -28.62 23.12 -57.25
C ARG A 103 -27.67 24.21 -56.76
N GLN A 104 -27.42 25.27 -57.55
CA GLN A 104 -26.63 26.39 -57.08
C GLN A 104 -27.32 27.15 -55.94
N ARG A 105 -28.64 27.41 -56.01
CA ARG A 105 -29.40 28.00 -54.90
C ARG A 105 -29.39 27.13 -53.63
N ALA A 106 -29.50 25.80 -53.77
CA ALA A 106 -29.39 24.87 -52.65
C ALA A 106 -27.99 24.96 -52.00
N LYS A 107 -26.94 24.98 -52.82
CA LYS A 107 -25.56 25.15 -52.39
C LYS A 107 -25.31 26.48 -51.68
N ASP A 108 -25.74 27.60 -52.27
CA ASP A 108 -25.60 28.94 -51.67
C ASP A 108 -26.30 29.02 -50.31
N LYS A 109 -27.49 28.43 -50.18
CA LYS A 109 -28.25 28.33 -48.93
C LYS A 109 -27.53 27.46 -47.88
N ARG A 110 -26.94 26.32 -48.28
CA ARG A 110 -26.11 25.47 -47.42
C ARG A 110 -24.84 26.19 -46.96
N GLU A 111 -24.18 26.94 -47.82
CA GLU A 111 -22.99 27.73 -47.49
C GLU A 111 -23.32 28.90 -46.55
N ALA A 112 -24.45 29.59 -46.76
CA ALA A 112 -24.94 30.63 -45.85
C ALA A 112 -25.29 30.07 -44.46
N ALA A 113 -25.99 28.93 -44.41
CA ALA A 113 -26.28 28.23 -43.16
C ALA A 113 -25.00 27.74 -42.45
N ASP A 114 -23.98 27.28 -43.20
CA ASP A 114 -22.68 26.90 -42.64
C ASP A 114 -21.94 28.10 -42.01
N ALA A 115 -21.96 29.26 -42.67
CA ALA A 115 -21.34 30.48 -42.16
C ALA A 115 -22.02 30.98 -40.88
N GLU A 116 -23.35 30.95 -40.82
CA GLU A 116 -24.09 31.21 -39.59
C GLU A 116 -23.76 30.21 -38.48
N ASN A 117 -23.76 28.91 -38.80
CA ASN A 117 -23.49 27.85 -37.83
C ASN A 117 -22.06 27.96 -37.27
N ARG A 118 -21.08 28.26 -38.13
CA ARG A 118 -19.70 28.54 -37.70
C ARG A 118 -19.64 29.71 -36.73
N THR A 119 -20.29 30.82 -37.06
CA THR A 119 -20.36 32.02 -36.19
C THR A 119 -21.00 31.69 -34.83
N LYS A 120 -22.09 30.91 -34.81
CA LYS A 120 -22.77 30.44 -33.59
C LYS A 120 -21.85 29.56 -32.75
N ILE A 121 -21.04 28.69 -33.37
CA ILE A 121 -20.13 27.77 -32.66
C ILE A 121 -18.87 28.49 -32.17
N GLU A 122 -18.33 29.45 -32.93
CA GLU A 122 -17.21 30.29 -32.48
C GLU A 122 -17.57 31.09 -31.22
N ALA A 123 -18.80 31.60 -31.13
CA ALA A 123 -19.32 32.28 -29.94
C ALA A 123 -19.48 31.36 -28.71
N LEU A 124 -19.50 30.03 -28.89
CA LEU A 124 -19.56 29.06 -27.79
C LEU A 124 -18.17 28.70 -27.24
N ARG A 125 -17.07 29.07 -27.91
CA ARG A 125 -15.70 28.78 -27.45
C ARG A 125 -15.46 29.35 -26.04
N GLY A 126 -15.06 28.50 -25.11
CA GLY A 126 -14.78 28.87 -23.71
C GLY A 126 -16.01 28.98 -22.81
N THR A 127 -17.22 28.67 -23.31
CA THR A 127 -18.47 28.73 -22.52
C THR A 127 -18.81 27.44 -21.79
N GLY A 128 -18.10 26.34 -22.06
CA GLY A 128 -18.27 25.04 -21.41
C GLY A 128 -16.99 24.49 -20.78
N GLY A 129 -17.02 23.23 -20.37
CA GLY A 129 -15.88 22.54 -19.76
C GLY A 129 -14.87 21.99 -20.78
N PRO A 130 -13.91 21.17 -20.34
CA PRO A 130 -12.84 20.64 -21.19
C PRO A 130 -13.35 19.84 -22.39
N PHE A 131 -14.35 18.97 -22.23
CA PHE A 131 -14.90 18.19 -23.34
C PHE A 131 -15.66 19.10 -24.31
N PHE A 132 -16.53 19.98 -23.81
CA PHE A 132 -17.27 20.92 -24.66
C PHE A 132 -16.34 21.81 -25.50
N ASN A 133 -15.30 22.40 -24.91
CA ASN A 133 -14.36 23.24 -25.65
C ASN A 133 -13.54 22.42 -26.66
N SER A 134 -13.21 21.16 -26.36
CA SER A 134 -12.53 20.27 -27.31
C SER A 134 -13.42 19.89 -28.50
N GLU A 135 -14.72 19.68 -28.28
CA GLU A 135 -15.70 19.40 -29.33
C GLU A 135 -15.98 20.64 -30.19
N VAL A 136 -16.10 21.84 -29.60
CA VAL A 136 -16.14 23.11 -30.34
C VAL A 136 -14.93 23.25 -31.27
N GLU A 137 -13.72 22.98 -30.77
CA GLU A 137 -12.49 23.03 -31.58
C GLU A 137 -12.42 21.95 -32.68
N ARG A 138 -12.99 20.77 -32.45
CA ARG A 138 -13.11 19.69 -33.45
C ARG A 138 -14.06 20.11 -34.57
N VAL A 139 -15.23 20.60 -34.20
CA VAL A 139 -16.34 20.91 -35.11
C VAL A 139 -16.07 22.16 -35.96
N LEU A 140 -15.36 23.16 -35.42
CA LEU A 140 -14.89 24.31 -36.20
C LEU A 140 -13.89 23.93 -37.29
N LYS A 141 -13.15 22.82 -37.13
CA LYS A 141 -12.23 22.25 -38.12
C LYS A 141 -12.88 21.18 -39.00
N GLY A 142 -14.12 20.79 -38.71
CA GLY A 142 -14.86 19.71 -39.37
C GLY A 142 -15.66 20.14 -40.59
N THR A 143 -16.61 19.30 -40.98
CA THR A 143 -17.52 19.53 -42.11
C THR A 143 -18.69 20.46 -41.73
N ALA A 144 -19.48 20.88 -42.72
CA ALA A 144 -20.72 21.63 -42.46
C ALA A 144 -21.75 20.80 -41.69
N GLN A 145 -21.75 19.48 -41.91
CA GLN A 145 -22.64 18.56 -41.20
C GLN A 145 -22.22 18.36 -39.74
N ASP A 146 -20.92 18.25 -39.44
CA ASP A 146 -20.41 18.28 -38.05
C ASP A 146 -20.90 19.52 -37.28
N ARG A 147 -20.97 20.69 -37.96
CA ARG A 147 -21.45 21.95 -37.37
C ARG A 147 -22.96 21.95 -37.13
N ALA A 148 -23.76 21.42 -38.06
CA ALA A 148 -25.19 21.28 -37.87
C ALA A 148 -25.53 20.30 -36.74
N ASP A 149 -24.90 19.12 -36.75
CA ASP A 149 -25.09 18.05 -35.76
C ASP A 149 -24.66 18.48 -34.35
N PHE A 150 -23.56 19.23 -34.24
CA PHE A 150 -23.12 19.79 -32.95
C PHE A 150 -24.14 20.77 -32.38
N LEU A 151 -24.71 21.66 -33.20
CA LEU A 151 -25.74 22.60 -32.74
C LEU A 151 -27.09 21.91 -32.44
N ALA A 152 -27.39 20.80 -33.12
CA ALA A 152 -28.62 20.04 -32.92
C ALA A 152 -28.60 19.15 -31.65
N PHE A 153 -27.46 18.53 -31.32
CA PHE A 153 -27.35 17.63 -30.17
C PHE A 153 -25.95 17.57 -29.53
N GLY A 154 -24.87 17.73 -30.30
CA GLY A 154 -23.50 17.53 -29.77
C GLY A 154 -23.11 18.50 -28.64
N ALA A 155 -23.60 19.73 -28.67
CA ALA A 155 -23.35 20.75 -27.66
C ALA A 155 -23.88 20.34 -26.27
N ASP A 156 -25.08 19.78 -26.19
CA ASP A 156 -25.68 19.39 -24.92
C ASP A 156 -25.12 18.05 -24.42
N ILE A 157 -24.81 17.11 -25.31
CA ILE A 157 -24.07 15.88 -24.97
C ILE A 157 -22.70 16.22 -24.35
N ALA A 158 -21.95 17.15 -24.96
CA ALA A 158 -20.63 17.53 -24.46
C ALA A 158 -20.72 18.27 -23.10
N ARG A 159 -21.71 19.15 -22.91
CA ARG A 159 -22.00 19.78 -21.60
C ARG A 159 -22.41 18.77 -20.53
N GLN A 160 -23.22 17.77 -20.89
CA GLN A 160 -23.61 16.71 -19.97
C GLN A 160 -22.38 15.90 -19.54
N ARG A 161 -21.49 15.55 -20.49
CA ARG A 161 -20.25 14.83 -20.20
C ARG A 161 -19.29 15.62 -19.31
N ASP A 162 -19.19 16.94 -19.48
CA ASP A 162 -18.43 17.81 -18.57
C ASP A 162 -19.01 17.78 -17.15
N LYS A 163 -20.34 17.92 -17.00
CA LYS A 163 -21.02 17.84 -15.70
C LYS A 163 -20.84 16.48 -15.01
N GLU A 164 -21.02 15.39 -15.75
CA GLU A 164 -20.80 14.04 -15.25
C GLU A 164 -19.35 13.83 -14.80
N THR A 165 -18.38 14.39 -15.52
CA THR A 165 -16.96 14.34 -15.13
C THR A 165 -16.71 15.09 -13.84
N GLU A 166 -17.23 16.32 -13.71
CA GLU A 166 -17.10 17.15 -12.51
C GLU A 166 -17.78 16.50 -11.28
N GLU A 167 -18.99 15.96 -11.45
CA GLU A 167 -19.67 15.21 -10.39
C GLU A 167 -18.88 13.96 -9.96
N ASN A 168 -18.29 13.23 -10.90
CA ASN A 168 -17.48 12.05 -10.61
C ASN A 168 -16.14 12.42 -9.96
N GLU A 169 -15.60 13.61 -10.21
CA GLU A 169 -14.45 14.14 -9.48
C GLU A 169 -14.82 14.51 -8.04
N ARG A 170 -15.94 15.23 -7.84
CA ARG A 170 -16.45 15.56 -6.49
C ARG A 170 -16.76 14.30 -5.66
N LYS A 171 -17.45 13.31 -6.23
CA LYS A 171 -17.74 12.02 -5.56
C LYS A 171 -16.47 11.29 -5.14
N ARG A 172 -15.46 11.22 -6.04
CA ARG A 172 -14.14 10.62 -5.73
C ARG A 172 -13.40 11.38 -4.64
N ALA A 173 -13.44 12.71 -4.64
CA ALA A 173 -12.85 13.55 -3.60
C ALA A 173 -13.49 13.29 -2.23
N GLU A 174 -14.82 13.24 -2.15
CA GLU A 174 -15.55 12.88 -0.91
C GLU A 174 -15.23 11.48 -0.41
N GLU A 175 -15.18 10.47 -1.30
CA GLU A 175 -14.79 9.11 -0.93
C GLU A 175 -13.35 9.05 -0.41
N ASN A 176 -12.43 9.72 -1.08
CA ASN A 176 -11.03 9.80 -0.65
C ASN A 176 -10.91 10.47 0.72
N ARG A 177 -11.63 11.57 0.96
CA ARG A 177 -11.67 12.25 2.26
C ARG A 177 -12.16 11.31 3.37
N LYS A 178 -13.28 10.60 3.15
CA LYS A 178 -13.82 9.58 4.09
C LYS A 178 -12.82 8.44 4.35
N ARG A 179 -12.06 7.99 3.34
CA ARG A 179 -11.00 6.99 3.50
C ARG A 179 -9.86 7.51 4.37
N VAL A 180 -9.41 8.75 4.17
CA VAL A 180 -8.35 9.36 4.99
C VAL A 180 -8.84 9.66 6.41
N GLU A 181 -10.10 10.05 6.61
CA GLU A 181 -10.73 10.16 7.94
C GLU A 181 -10.70 8.83 8.70
N MET A 182 -11.03 7.72 8.02
CA MET A 182 -10.91 6.38 8.60
C MET A 182 -9.47 6.07 9.00
N LEU A 183 -8.49 6.31 8.12
CA LEU A 183 -7.07 6.09 8.40
C LEU A 183 -6.55 6.97 9.56
N ALA A 184 -7.02 8.21 9.68
CA ALA A 184 -6.73 9.13 10.79
C ALA A 184 -7.28 8.64 12.16
N ALA A 185 -8.29 7.76 12.15
CA ALA A 185 -8.89 7.16 13.33
C ALA A 185 -8.34 5.76 13.66
N THR A 186 -8.14 4.89 12.65
CA THR A 186 -7.83 3.46 12.85
C THR A 186 -6.40 3.07 12.52
N GLY A 187 -5.64 3.86 11.75
CA GLY A 187 -4.30 3.53 11.29
C GLY A 187 -3.24 3.36 12.39
N GLY A 188 -2.01 3.01 12.01
CA GLY A 188 -0.86 3.07 12.92
C GLY A 188 -0.49 4.52 13.29
N PRO A 189 0.40 4.73 14.27
CA PRO A 189 0.82 6.07 14.71
C PRO A 189 1.23 7.03 13.58
N GLU A 190 2.12 6.61 12.69
CA GLU A 190 2.60 7.44 11.57
C GLU A 190 1.51 7.63 10.52
N VAL A 191 0.74 6.58 10.18
CA VAL A 191 -0.40 6.67 9.25
C VAL A 191 -1.44 7.66 9.77
N LYS A 192 -1.73 7.65 11.08
CA LYS A 192 -2.67 8.58 11.72
C LYS A 192 -2.17 10.02 11.66
N LEU A 193 -0.89 10.24 11.90
CA LEU A 193 -0.28 11.57 11.83
C LEU A 193 -0.35 12.12 10.41
N ALA A 194 0.10 11.33 9.43
CA ALA A 194 0.10 11.72 8.02
C ALA A 194 -1.32 11.93 7.45
N ALA A 195 -2.28 11.07 7.81
CA ALA A 195 -3.69 11.23 7.43
C ALA A 195 -4.31 12.51 7.99
N LYS A 196 -4.01 12.87 9.26
CA LYS A 196 -4.45 14.13 9.87
C LYS A 196 -3.85 15.36 9.18
N VAL A 197 -2.57 15.30 8.79
CA VAL A 197 -1.92 16.38 8.02
C VAL A 197 -2.58 16.55 6.65
N ALA A 198 -2.87 15.45 5.95
CA ALA A 198 -3.56 15.49 4.66
C ALA A 198 -4.98 16.11 4.79
N LEU A 199 -5.77 15.72 5.79
CA LEU A 199 -7.10 16.30 6.04
C LEU A 199 -7.04 17.77 6.44
N ALA A 200 -6.03 18.17 7.22
CA ALA A 200 -5.85 19.56 7.66
C ALA A 200 -5.51 20.52 6.50
N SER A 201 -5.02 20.01 5.36
CA SER A 201 -4.76 20.82 4.17
C SER A 201 -6.04 21.33 3.49
N GLY A 202 -7.14 20.58 3.60
CA GLY A 202 -8.40 20.85 2.90
C GLY A 202 -8.38 20.67 1.37
N ASP A 203 -7.23 20.31 0.78
CA ASP A 203 -7.07 20.12 -0.68
C ASP A 203 -7.22 18.65 -1.07
N ASP A 204 -8.18 18.37 -1.96
CA ASP A 204 -8.47 17.03 -2.46
C ASP A 204 -7.30 16.40 -3.24
N LYS A 205 -6.40 17.22 -3.81
CA LYS A 205 -5.16 16.74 -4.45
C LYS A 205 -4.19 16.19 -3.42
N VAL A 206 -3.99 16.90 -2.31
CA VAL A 206 -3.12 16.46 -1.20
C VAL A 206 -3.67 15.20 -0.54
N ILE A 207 -5.00 15.09 -0.40
CA ILE A 207 -5.68 13.88 0.06
C ILE A 207 -5.43 12.70 -0.91
N ALA A 208 -5.50 12.93 -2.22
CA ALA A 208 -5.21 11.91 -3.23
C ALA A 208 -3.73 11.48 -3.25
N GLU A 209 -2.79 12.42 -3.18
CA GLU A 209 -1.34 12.14 -3.12
C GLU A 209 -0.95 11.38 -1.85
N PHE A 210 -1.60 11.68 -0.72
CA PHE A 210 -1.47 10.88 0.49
C PHE A 210 -1.93 9.44 0.26
N LEU A 211 -3.09 9.21 -0.36
CA LEU A 211 -3.58 7.85 -0.64
C LEU A 211 -2.70 7.08 -1.64
N ASP A 212 -2.12 7.77 -2.64
CA ASP A 212 -1.24 7.18 -3.66
C ASP A 212 0.13 6.77 -3.09
N LYS A 213 0.79 7.65 -2.33
CA LYS A 213 2.19 7.48 -1.89
C LYS A 213 2.41 7.71 -0.39
N GLY A 214 1.80 8.74 0.19
CA GLY A 214 2.03 9.11 1.60
C GLY A 214 1.65 8.00 2.59
N TYR A 215 0.57 7.28 2.31
CA TYR A 215 0.08 6.15 3.10
C TYR A 215 1.09 5.00 3.13
N LEU A 216 1.67 4.63 1.98
CA LEU A 216 2.64 3.52 1.90
C LEU A 216 3.91 3.83 2.70
N VAL A 217 4.41 5.06 2.62
CA VAL A 217 5.58 5.52 3.40
C VAL A 217 5.29 5.49 4.89
N ALA A 218 4.12 5.97 5.32
CA ALA A 218 3.73 5.96 6.73
C ALA A 218 3.48 4.55 7.27
N ALA A 219 2.82 3.68 6.49
CA ALA A 219 2.55 2.29 6.85
C ALA A 219 3.84 1.45 6.94
N GLN A 220 4.82 1.73 6.08
CA GLN A 220 6.14 1.11 6.15
C GLN A 220 6.84 1.45 7.47
N LYS A 221 6.91 2.73 7.84
CA LYS A 221 7.44 3.16 9.15
C LYS A 221 6.72 2.52 10.33
N ASP A 222 5.38 2.51 10.32
CA ASP A 222 4.57 1.84 11.34
C ASP A 222 4.83 0.32 11.42
N SER A 223 5.32 -0.29 10.35
CA SER A 223 5.76 -1.69 10.34
C SER A 223 7.17 -1.84 10.91
N ASP A 224 8.11 -1.01 10.48
CA ASP A 224 9.50 -1.04 10.92
C ASP A 224 9.64 -0.73 12.41
N ASP A 225 8.91 0.27 12.91
CA ASP A 225 8.84 0.61 14.34
C ASP A 225 8.25 -0.51 15.21
N ARG A 226 7.26 -1.26 14.68
CA ARG A 226 6.74 -2.44 15.39
C ARG A 226 7.76 -3.56 15.42
N ALA A 227 8.43 -3.84 14.30
CA ALA A 227 9.47 -4.86 14.22
C ALA A 227 10.67 -4.51 15.13
N ALA A 228 11.07 -3.24 15.20
CA ALA A 228 12.10 -2.75 16.12
C ALA A 228 11.69 -2.98 17.58
N ARG A 229 10.49 -2.53 17.99
CA ARG A 229 9.98 -2.73 19.36
C ARG A 229 9.81 -4.20 19.74
N GLU A 230 9.39 -5.05 18.80
CA GLU A 230 9.26 -6.51 19.04
C GLU A 230 10.64 -7.15 19.23
N LYS A 231 11.63 -6.76 18.41
CA LYS A 231 13.03 -7.19 18.57
C LYS A 231 13.61 -6.75 19.91
N GLU A 232 13.45 -5.48 20.27
CA GLU A 232 13.92 -4.94 21.56
C GLU A 232 13.27 -5.66 22.76
N GLN A 233 11.96 -5.93 22.70
CA GLN A 233 11.27 -6.70 23.74
C GLN A 233 11.81 -8.14 23.82
N LYS A 234 12.06 -8.80 22.69
CA LYS A 234 12.64 -10.14 22.66
C LYS A 234 14.05 -10.16 23.24
N GLU A 235 14.91 -9.22 22.85
CA GLU A 235 16.27 -9.09 23.37
C GLU A 235 16.27 -8.79 24.88
N ALA A 236 15.33 -7.97 25.37
CA ALA A 236 15.14 -7.70 26.79
C ALA A 236 14.65 -8.95 27.57
N LEU A 237 13.73 -9.74 27.00
CA LEU A 237 13.29 -11.01 27.58
C LEU A 237 14.43 -12.04 27.62
N GLU A 238 15.19 -12.21 26.54
CA GLU A 238 16.36 -13.10 26.52
C GLU A 238 17.43 -12.64 27.53
N ALA A 239 17.64 -11.34 27.70
CA ALA A 239 18.55 -10.81 28.72
C ALA A 239 18.04 -11.11 30.15
N ALA A 240 16.73 -10.95 30.39
CA ALA A 240 16.10 -11.29 31.68
C ALA A 240 16.19 -12.79 31.98
N GLU A 241 15.99 -13.67 30.99
CA GLU A 241 16.16 -15.12 31.13
C GLU A 241 17.61 -15.50 31.44
N ARG A 242 18.59 -14.88 30.76
CA ARG A 242 20.02 -15.10 31.05
C ARG A 242 20.37 -14.68 32.48
N LEU A 243 19.88 -13.52 32.94
CA LEU A 243 20.06 -13.05 34.31
C LEU A 243 19.38 -13.95 35.34
N ARG A 244 18.16 -14.43 35.05
CA ARG A 244 17.45 -15.39 35.90
C ARG A 244 18.19 -16.71 36.01
N LYS A 245 18.65 -17.28 34.88
CA LYS A 245 19.44 -18.53 34.87
C LYS A 245 20.77 -18.37 35.61
N LEU A 246 21.41 -17.21 35.49
CA LEU A 246 22.59 -16.87 36.29
C LEU A 246 22.25 -16.82 37.79
N ALA A 247 21.16 -16.18 38.19
CA ALA A 247 20.71 -16.14 39.57
C ALA A 247 20.43 -17.54 40.13
N GLU A 248 19.67 -18.37 39.40
CA GLU A 248 19.39 -19.77 39.76
C GLU A 248 20.68 -20.60 39.90
N ASN A 249 21.63 -20.46 38.95
CA ASN A 249 22.95 -21.09 39.03
C ASN A 249 23.78 -20.60 40.23
N THR A 250 23.78 -19.29 40.53
CA THR A 250 24.50 -18.75 41.69
C THR A 250 23.92 -19.24 43.02
N ALA A 251 22.60 -19.37 43.13
CA ALA A 251 21.95 -19.93 44.31
C ALA A 251 22.29 -21.42 44.49
N ARG A 252 22.24 -22.20 43.40
CA ARG A 252 22.64 -23.63 43.40
C ARG A 252 24.12 -23.80 43.77
N ALA A 253 25.01 -22.97 43.23
CA ALA A 253 26.44 -22.99 43.53
C ALA A 253 26.74 -22.56 44.98
N ALA A 254 26.06 -21.53 45.50
CA ALA A 254 26.18 -21.12 46.90
C ALA A 254 25.75 -22.25 47.86
N GLY A 255 24.62 -22.91 47.57
CA GLY A 255 24.17 -24.09 48.33
C GLY A 255 25.16 -25.25 48.30
N ALA A 256 25.77 -25.53 47.13
CA ALA A 256 26.80 -26.54 46.99
C ALA A 256 28.08 -26.21 47.77
N ARG A 257 28.54 -24.94 47.74
CA ARG A 257 29.70 -24.48 48.54
C ARG A 257 29.47 -24.64 50.04
N THR A 258 28.30 -24.25 50.55
CA THR A 258 27.94 -24.42 51.96
C THR A 258 27.97 -25.89 52.39
N LYS A 259 27.40 -26.79 51.57
CA LYS A 259 27.46 -28.24 51.83
C LYS A 259 28.89 -28.78 51.78
N LEU A 260 29.68 -28.34 50.81
CA LEU A 260 31.07 -28.75 50.65
C LEU A 260 31.95 -28.35 51.85
N ILE A 261 31.70 -27.20 52.48
CA ILE A 261 32.35 -26.76 53.74
C ILE A 261 31.97 -27.70 54.90
N ALA A 262 30.70 -28.05 55.04
CA ALA A 262 30.25 -28.97 56.09
C ALA A 262 30.90 -30.36 55.94
N VAL A 263 30.89 -30.90 54.72
CA VAL A 263 31.52 -32.18 54.38
C VAL A 263 33.04 -32.15 54.60
N HIS A 264 33.71 -31.00 54.40
CA HIS A 264 35.12 -30.83 54.78
C HIS A 264 35.35 -30.92 56.29
N GLY A 265 34.47 -30.32 57.09
CA GLY A 265 34.52 -30.45 58.55
C GLY A 265 34.42 -31.91 58.99
N ASP A 266 33.57 -32.70 58.33
CA ASP A 266 33.43 -34.13 58.60
C ASP A 266 34.65 -34.95 58.13
N ALA A 267 35.20 -34.66 56.94
CA ALA A 267 36.43 -35.28 56.45
C ALA A 267 37.64 -35.01 57.38
N VAL A 268 37.81 -33.76 57.85
CA VAL A 268 38.85 -33.38 58.82
C VAL A 268 38.65 -34.10 60.16
N ARG A 269 37.39 -34.20 60.65
CA ARG A 269 37.08 -34.93 61.88
C ARG A 269 37.40 -36.43 61.76
N ALA A 270 37.04 -37.04 60.63
CA ALA A 270 37.33 -38.43 60.33
C ALA A 270 38.84 -38.69 60.25
N LEU A 271 39.60 -37.85 59.52
CA LEU A 271 41.06 -37.94 59.46
C LEU A 271 41.71 -37.83 60.85
N LYS A 272 41.29 -36.86 61.67
CA LYS A 272 41.76 -36.72 63.07
C LYS A 272 41.53 -38.00 63.87
N ASN A 273 40.34 -38.59 63.77
CA ASN A 273 40.00 -39.82 64.49
C ASN A 273 40.87 -41.00 64.04
N ALA A 274 41.09 -41.17 62.73
CA ALA A 274 41.97 -42.19 62.18
C ALA A 274 43.44 -42.01 62.64
N SER A 275 43.97 -40.79 62.59
CA SER A 275 45.34 -40.47 63.04
C SER A 275 45.54 -40.70 64.54
N ASN A 276 44.54 -40.37 65.37
CA ASN A 276 44.57 -40.64 66.81
C ASN A 276 44.57 -42.15 67.09
N ALA A 277 43.69 -42.91 66.44
CA ALA A 277 43.59 -44.36 66.60
C ALA A 277 44.89 -45.07 66.15
N MET A 278 45.46 -44.66 65.01
CA MET A 278 46.79 -45.11 64.55
C MET A 278 47.89 -44.84 65.58
N SER A 279 47.90 -43.65 66.17
CA SER A 279 48.91 -43.26 67.17
C SER A 279 48.80 -44.09 68.46
N LEU A 280 47.58 -44.41 68.88
CA LEU A 280 47.31 -45.28 70.03
C LEU A 280 47.64 -46.76 69.74
N ALA A 281 47.36 -47.26 68.53
CA ALA A 281 47.77 -48.59 68.10
C ALA A 281 49.31 -48.73 68.06
N ALA A 282 50.02 -47.71 67.54
CA ALA A 282 51.48 -47.68 67.55
C ALA A 282 52.06 -47.57 68.98
N ALA A 283 51.37 -46.91 69.91
CA ALA A 283 51.75 -46.89 71.32
C ALA A 283 51.59 -48.27 71.98
N ALA A 284 50.51 -49.00 71.69
CA ALA A 284 50.31 -50.38 72.12
C ALA A 284 51.38 -51.33 71.55
N SER A 285 51.81 -51.15 70.29
CA SER A 285 52.93 -51.94 69.72
C SER A 285 54.22 -51.75 70.51
N ARG A 286 54.59 -50.51 70.81
CA ARG A 286 55.77 -50.19 71.63
C ARG A 286 55.62 -50.63 73.10
N GLU A 287 54.41 -50.89 73.58
CA GLU A 287 54.15 -51.50 74.89
C GLU A 287 54.47 -52.99 74.84
N ALA A 288 53.96 -53.72 73.83
CA ALA A 288 54.30 -55.12 73.59
C ALA A 288 55.80 -55.35 73.39
N ASP A 289 56.48 -54.50 72.61
CA ASP A 289 57.94 -54.61 72.40
C ASP A 289 58.74 -54.50 73.71
N ARG A 290 58.28 -53.62 74.63
CA ARG A 290 58.89 -53.46 75.96
C ARG A 290 58.59 -54.63 76.89
N MET A 291 57.40 -55.23 76.78
CA MET A 291 57.07 -56.47 77.49
C MET A 291 57.97 -57.61 77.02
N LEU A 292 58.14 -57.79 75.70
CA LEU A 292 59.01 -58.83 75.15
C LEU A 292 60.48 -58.64 75.55
N ALA A 293 60.96 -57.40 75.62
CA ALA A 293 62.30 -57.10 76.11
C ALA A 293 62.47 -57.44 77.60
N ALA A 294 61.44 -57.24 78.43
CA ALA A 294 61.45 -57.59 79.85
C ALA A 294 61.37 -59.11 80.07
N ASP A 295 60.56 -59.81 79.27
CA ASP A 295 60.42 -61.27 79.28
C ASP A 295 61.76 -61.93 78.86
N LYS A 296 62.38 -61.47 77.77
CA LYS A 296 63.72 -61.92 77.33
C LYS A 296 64.82 -61.65 78.34
N ALA A 297 64.68 -60.62 79.17
CA ALA A 297 65.61 -60.31 80.26
C ALA A 297 65.37 -61.18 81.52
N GLY A 298 64.46 -62.16 81.49
CA GLY A 298 64.14 -63.06 82.59
C GLY A 298 63.40 -62.39 83.75
N LYS A 299 62.81 -61.20 83.54
CA LYS A 299 62.24 -60.38 84.63
C LYS A 299 60.79 -60.70 84.96
N ARG A 300 60.03 -61.25 84.01
CA ARG A 300 58.63 -61.69 84.17
C ARG A 300 58.24 -62.61 83.00
N LEU A 301 57.07 -63.23 83.08
CA LEU A 301 56.29 -63.67 81.92
C LEU A 301 55.08 -62.73 81.78
N SER A 302 54.99 -61.98 80.69
CA SER A 302 53.96 -60.94 80.50
C SER A 302 52.70 -61.48 79.82
N ASP A 303 51.54 -60.96 80.20
CA ASP A 303 50.27 -61.25 79.51
C ASP A 303 49.98 -60.15 78.47
N TYR A 304 49.92 -60.55 77.20
CA TYR A 304 49.73 -59.65 76.06
C TYR A 304 48.25 -59.41 75.71
N ALA A 305 47.29 -60.10 76.36
CA ALA A 305 45.87 -60.04 76.03
C ALA A 305 45.32 -58.60 76.03
N ALA A 306 45.60 -57.83 77.08
CA ALA A 306 45.14 -56.44 77.19
C ALA A 306 45.72 -55.50 76.12
N VAL A 307 46.94 -55.75 75.65
CA VAL A 307 47.59 -54.96 74.59
C VAL A 307 47.05 -55.34 73.21
N LYS A 308 46.81 -56.64 72.98
CA LYS A 308 46.12 -57.14 71.77
C LYS A 308 44.70 -56.59 71.65
N GLU A 309 43.93 -56.62 72.73
CA GLU A 309 42.56 -56.10 72.74
C GLU A 309 42.55 -54.59 72.46
N ARG A 310 43.40 -53.82 73.15
CA ARG A 310 43.53 -52.37 72.93
C ARG A 310 43.88 -52.05 71.48
N ALA A 311 44.82 -52.77 70.87
CA ALA A 311 45.18 -52.57 69.47
C ALA A 311 44.04 -52.95 68.51
N ALA A 312 43.32 -54.04 68.76
CA ALA A 312 42.15 -54.43 67.98
C ALA A 312 41.02 -53.37 68.04
N GLN A 313 40.75 -52.80 69.21
CA GLN A 313 39.80 -51.70 69.37
C GLN A 313 40.24 -50.46 68.57
N GLN A 314 41.53 -50.07 68.64
CA GLN A 314 42.05 -48.93 67.87
C GLN A 314 41.97 -49.16 66.35
N VAL A 315 42.26 -50.38 65.86
CA VAL A 315 42.04 -50.72 64.44
C VAL A 315 40.58 -50.54 64.04
N GLY A 316 39.63 -51.00 64.87
CA GLY A 316 38.19 -50.81 64.59
C GLY A 316 37.76 -49.34 64.54
N PHE A 317 38.34 -48.48 65.39
CA PHE A 317 38.12 -47.03 65.31
C PHE A 317 38.76 -46.41 64.06
N ALA A 318 39.96 -46.84 63.67
CA ALA A 318 40.65 -46.35 62.48
C ALA A 318 39.91 -46.75 61.19
N ASP A 319 39.43 -48.00 61.07
CA ASP A 319 38.64 -48.48 59.94
C ASP A 319 37.30 -47.74 59.81
N THR A 320 36.65 -47.46 60.94
CA THR A 320 35.39 -46.69 60.97
C THR A 320 35.64 -45.25 60.52
N ALA A 321 36.70 -44.62 61.00
CA ALA A 321 37.09 -43.27 60.61
C ALA A 321 37.51 -43.18 59.13
N ALA A 322 38.24 -44.16 58.61
CA ALA A 322 38.60 -44.24 57.19
C ALA A 322 37.36 -44.32 56.28
N LYS A 323 36.37 -45.16 56.63
CA LYS A 323 35.08 -45.24 55.92
C LYS A 323 34.30 -43.92 55.96
N GLN A 324 34.28 -43.24 57.11
CA GLN A 324 33.65 -41.92 57.23
C GLN A 324 34.33 -40.88 56.32
N ALA A 325 35.66 -40.88 56.25
CA ALA A 325 36.41 -39.99 55.36
C ALA A 325 36.13 -40.29 53.87
N GLN A 326 36.01 -41.57 53.47
CA GLN A 326 35.64 -41.97 52.11
C GLN A 326 34.22 -41.51 51.73
N VAL A 327 33.25 -41.63 52.64
CA VAL A 327 31.88 -41.12 52.43
C VAL A 327 31.89 -39.59 52.27
N ALA A 328 32.65 -38.88 53.10
CA ALA A 328 32.81 -37.43 52.99
C ALA A 328 33.46 -37.03 51.65
N ALA A 329 34.51 -37.73 51.20
CA ALA A 329 35.12 -37.48 49.88
C ALA A 329 34.11 -37.67 48.73
N GLY A 330 33.31 -38.74 48.77
CA GLY A 330 32.24 -38.98 47.79
C GLY A 330 31.19 -37.86 47.77
N GLN A 331 30.74 -37.41 48.95
CA GLN A 331 29.80 -36.29 49.07
C GLN A 331 30.39 -34.96 48.58
N ALA A 332 31.68 -34.70 48.86
CA ALA A 332 32.39 -33.51 48.41
C ALA A 332 32.49 -33.48 46.88
N LYS A 333 32.75 -34.63 46.24
CA LYS A 333 32.74 -34.76 44.78
C LYS A 333 31.38 -34.39 44.18
N VAL A 334 30.28 -34.93 44.72
CA VAL A 334 28.92 -34.59 44.27
C VAL A 334 28.63 -33.09 44.37
N GLN A 335 29.14 -32.39 45.40
CA GLN A 335 28.99 -30.94 45.48
C GLN A 335 29.89 -30.19 44.49
N ALA A 336 31.09 -30.69 44.20
CA ALA A 336 31.98 -30.12 43.19
C ALA A 336 31.41 -30.29 41.77
N ASP A 337 30.81 -31.44 41.45
CA ASP A 337 30.12 -31.68 40.17
C ASP A 337 29.02 -30.62 39.94
N ILE A 338 28.25 -30.26 40.97
CA ILE A 338 27.25 -29.17 40.92
C ILE A 338 27.88 -27.79 40.64
N LEU A 339 29.11 -27.53 41.11
CA LEU A 339 29.84 -26.29 40.80
C LEU A 339 30.31 -26.25 39.34
N VAL A 340 30.60 -27.41 38.74
CA VAL A 340 30.91 -27.54 37.31
C VAL A 340 29.64 -27.35 36.47
N GLU A 341 28.54 -28.02 36.79
CA GLU A 341 27.24 -27.89 36.09
C GLU A 341 26.71 -26.46 36.06
N THR A 342 26.93 -25.69 37.13
CA THR A 342 26.50 -24.28 37.22
C THR A 342 27.46 -23.31 36.51
N GLY A 343 28.63 -23.77 36.08
CA GLY A 343 29.71 -22.95 35.52
C GLY A 343 30.49 -22.13 36.57
N LEU A 344 30.21 -22.32 37.85
CA LEU A 344 30.73 -21.51 38.97
C LEU A 344 31.78 -22.31 39.77
N THR A 345 32.79 -22.79 39.04
CA THR A 345 33.80 -23.80 39.46
C THR A 345 34.69 -23.42 40.65
N TYR A 346 34.65 -22.18 41.14
CA TYR A 346 35.35 -21.80 42.36
C TYR A 346 34.87 -22.67 43.54
N GLY A 347 35.78 -23.49 44.05
CA GLY A 347 35.56 -24.44 45.13
C GLY A 347 35.67 -25.93 44.72
N VAL A 348 35.78 -26.26 43.44
CA VAL A 348 35.89 -27.67 42.96
C VAL A 348 37.10 -28.40 43.56
N GLN A 349 38.25 -27.72 43.67
CA GLN A 349 39.51 -28.25 44.23
C GLN A 349 39.38 -28.79 45.66
N TRP A 350 38.40 -28.33 46.45
CA TRP A 350 38.15 -28.90 47.76
C TRP A 350 37.75 -30.38 47.69
N SER A 351 37.04 -30.84 46.64
CA SER A 351 36.74 -32.28 46.51
C SER A 351 38.01 -33.15 46.38
N GLU A 352 39.08 -32.61 45.81
CA GLU A 352 40.39 -33.26 45.72
C GLU A 352 41.06 -33.30 47.11
N ILE A 353 40.95 -32.22 47.89
CA ILE A 353 41.43 -32.15 49.28
C ILE A 353 40.71 -33.19 50.15
N ALA A 354 39.38 -33.31 50.08
CA ALA A 354 38.63 -34.35 50.80
C ALA A 354 39.03 -35.77 50.37
N THR A 355 39.31 -35.99 49.09
CA THR A 355 39.83 -37.26 48.57
C THR A 355 41.22 -37.58 49.14
N GLY A 356 42.11 -36.58 49.22
CA GLY A 356 43.40 -36.70 49.89
C GLY A 356 43.28 -37.03 51.37
N MET A 357 42.33 -36.42 52.08
CA MET A 357 42.02 -36.74 53.49
C MET A 357 41.52 -38.18 53.65
N ALA A 358 40.68 -38.67 52.74
CA ALA A 358 40.22 -40.06 52.75
C ALA A 358 41.37 -41.06 52.50
N ALA A 359 42.27 -40.77 51.56
CA ALA A 359 43.46 -41.58 51.32
C ALA A 359 44.40 -41.59 52.54
N ALA A 360 44.59 -40.45 53.20
CA ALA A 360 45.38 -40.36 54.43
C ALA A 360 44.75 -41.12 55.61
N ALA A 361 43.41 -41.12 55.73
CA ALA A 361 42.70 -41.88 56.75
C ALA A 361 42.77 -43.41 56.50
N ASP A 362 42.68 -43.85 55.23
CA ASP A 362 42.89 -45.26 54.84
C ASP A 362 44.32 -45.73 55.17
N ALA A 363 45.33 -44.91 54.84
CA ALA A 363 46.73 -45.18 55.19
C ALA A 363 46.94 -45.26 56.71
N ALA A 364 46.30 -44.39 57.50
CA ALA A 364 46.34 -44.44 58.96
C ALA A 364 45.70 -45.73 59.52
N SER A 365 44.60 -46.23 58.92
CA SER A 365 44.02 -47.51 59.32
C SER A 365 44.94 -48.69 58.98
N ARG A 366 45.54 -48.73 57.79
CA ARG A 366 46.53 -49.74 57.41
C ARG A 366 47.73 -49.76 58.37
N ALA A 367 48.22 -48.59 58.76
CA ALA A 367 49.30 -48.48 59.75
C ALA A 367 48.88 -48.98 61.14
N ALA A 368 47.63 -48.75 61.57
CA ALA A 368 47.08 -49.33 62.79
C ALA A 368 47.01 -50.87 62.71
N GLN A 369 46.59 -51.42 61.55
CA GLN A 369 46.58 -52.86 61.29
C GLN A 369 48.00 -53.45 61.34
N THR A 370 49.00 -52.79 60.75
CA THR A 370 50.43 -53.19 60.86
C THR A 370 50.89 -53.22 62.31
N ALA A 371 50.55 -52.20 63.12
CA ALA A 371 50.89 -52.17 64.55
C ALA A 371 50.23 -53.33 65.33
N ARG A 372 48.97 -53.69 65.01
CA ARG A 372 48.32 -54.88 65.56
C ARG A 372 49.06 -56.16 65.17
N HIS A 373 49.41 -56.34 63.89
CA HIS A 373 50.14 -57.52 63.44
C HIS A 373 51.53 -57.65 64.08
N ALA A 374 52.20 -56.53 64.35
CA ALA A 374 53.45 -56.52 65.12
C ALA A 374 53.23 -57.04 66.55
N ILE A 375 52.18 -56.58 67.27
CA ILE A 375 51.82 -57.11 68.60
C ILE A 375 51.51 -58.61 68.55
N ASP A 376 50.77 -59.05 67.53
CA ASP A 376 50.42 -60.45 67.37
C ASP A 376 51.66 -61.34 67.15
N ALA A 377 52.66 -60.86 66.41
CA ALA A 377 53.95 -61.52 66.20
C ALA A 377 54.91 -61.42 67.40
N THR A 378 54.85 -60.33 68.18
CA THR A 378 55.66 -60.12 69.40
C THR A 378 55.22 -61.04 70.54
N ALA A 379 53.97 -61.51 70.52
CA ALA A 379 53.36 -62.35 71.54
C ALA A 379 53.19 -63.83 71.11
N ALA A 380 53.87 -64.24 70.03
CA ALA A 380 53.92 -65.61 69.51
C ALA A 380 55.30 -66.22 69.73
#